data_AF-A0A949JDQ1-F1
#
_entry.id   AF-A0A949JDQ1-F1
#
_cell.length_a   1.000
_cell.length_b   1.000
_cell.length_c   1.000
_cell.angle_alpha   90.00
_cell.angle_beta   90.00
_cell.angle_gamma   90.00
#
_symmetry.space_group_name_H-M   'P 1'
#
loop_
_entity.id
_entity.type
_entity.pdbx_description
1 polymer ?
#
loop_
_entity_poly.entity_id
_entity_poly.type
_entity_poly.pdbx_seq_one_letter_code
_entity_poly.pdbx_strand_id
1 'polypeptide(L)' 'MLAVIFFVMAGLMLATAALPHDRLWALRSWQYRDPEAHRPSPAAFRSQKNLCLLAGLICVGLGIYSLFN' A
#
# COMPACT_ATOMS: atom_id res chain seq x y z
N MET A 1 13.24 18.21 1.57
CA MET A 1 13.55 16.90 0.94
C MET A 1 12.82 15.75 1.64
N LEU A 2 12.85 15.67 2.97
CA LEU A 2 12.16 14.61 3.75
C LEU A 2 10.63 14.58 3.53
N ALA A 3 9.95 15.73 3.55
CA ALA A 3 8.51 15.82 3.27
C ALA A 3 8.11 15.21 1.92
N VAL A 4 8.92 15.41 0.88
CA VAL A 4 8.65 14.85 -0.46
C VAL A 4 8.65 13.33 -0.42
N ILE A 5 9.59 12.72 0.30
CA ILE A 5 9.65 11.27 0.47
C ILE A 5 8.37 10.76 1.12
N PHE A 6 7.92 11.41 2.20
CA PHE A 6 6.67 11.03 2.87
C PHE A 6 5.44 11.16 1.98
N PHE A 7 5.33 12.23 1.18
CA PHE A 7 4.20 12.39 0.26
C PHE A 7 4.23 11.40 -0.90
N VAL A 8 5.41 11.07 -1.44
CA VAL A 8 5.55 10.03 -2.47
C VAL A 8 5.14 8.68 -1.92
N MET A 9 5.63 8.31 -0.72
CA MET A 9 5.25 7.06 -0.06
C MET A 9 3.75 7.02 0.27
N ALA A 10 3.18 8.12 0.75
CA ALA A 10 1.75 8.24 0.97
C ALA A 10 0.96 8.00 -0.32
N GLY A 11 1.36 8.64 -1.42
CA GLY A 11 0.73 8.46 -2.73
C GLY A 11 0.74 7.01 -3.19
N LEU A 12 1.88 6.32 -3.06
CA LEU A 12 2.00 4.90 -3.42
C LEU A 12 1.09 4.01 -2.56
N MET A 13 1.06 4.23 -1.24
CA MET A 13 0.24 3.44 -0.32
C MET A 13 -1.26 3.65 -0.55
N LEU A 14 -1.68 4.91 -0.73
CA LEU A 14 -3.07 5.25 -1.04
C LEU A 14 -3.50 4.76 -2.42
N ALA A 15 -2.63 4.84 -3.43
CA ALA A 15 -2.89 4.27 -4.75
C ALA A 15 -3.07 2.74 -4.66
N THR A 16 -2.24 2.07 -3.87
CA THR A 16 -2.37 0.62 -3.62
C THR A 16 -3.68 0.29 -2.90
N ALA A 17 -4.13 1.12 -1.96
CA ALA A 17 -5.44 0.96 -1.33
C ALA A 17 -6.62 1.27 -2.28
N ALA A 18 -6.44 2.15 -3.27
CA ALA A 18 -7.48 2.48 -4.24
C ALA A 18 -7.62 1.45 -5.37
N LEU A 19 -6.56 0.69 -5.68
CA LEU A 19 -6.58 -0.27 -6.79
C LEU A 19 -7.59 -1.42 -6.55
N PRO A 20 -8.26 -1.89 -7.62
CA PRO A 20 -9.12 -3.06 -7.56
C PRO A 20 -8.30 -4.32 -7.33
N HIS A 21 -8.92 -5.29 -6.67
CA HIS A 21 -8.32 -6.58 -6.30
C HIS A 21 -7.60 -7.25 -7.48
N ASP A 22 -8.24 -7.27 -8.65
CA ASP A 22 -7.76 -8.00 -9.82
C ASP A 22 -6.47 -7.42 -10.39
N ARG A 23 -6.28 -6.10 -10.31
CA ARG A 23 -5.06 -5.43 -10.79
C ARG A 23 -3.89 -5.65 -9.84
N LEU A 24 -4.14 -5.57 -8.54
CA LEU A 24 -3.14 -5.86 -7.53
C LEU A 24 -2.75 -7.35 -7.54
N TRP A 25 -3.70 -8.24 -7.82
CA TRP A 25 -3.45 -9.65 -8.03
C TRP A 25 -2.60 -9.89 -9.27
N ALA A 26 -2.91 -9.25 -10.40
CA ALA A 26 -2.10 -9.36 -11.61
C ALA A 26 -0.63 -8.99 -11.36
N LEU A 27 -0.38 -7.91 -10.59
CA LEU A 27 0.96 -7.47 -10.20
C LEU A 27 1.70 -8.42 -9.26
N ARG A 28 0.99 -9.25 -8.48
CA ARG A 28 1.57 -10.20 -7.52
C ARG A 28 1.45 -11.66 -7.93
N SER A 29 0.78 -11.96 -9.03
CA SER A 29 0.54 -13.33 -9.51
C SER A 29 1.82 -14.14 -9.71
N TRP A 30 2.94 -13.47 -10.03
CA TRP A 30 4.26 -14.09 -10.13
C TRP A 30 4.76 -14.71 -8.82
N GLN A 31 4.35 -14.19 -7.66
CA GLN A 31 4.73 -14.69 -6.33
C GLN A 31 4.06 -16.01 -5.99
N TYR A 32 2.95 -16.32 -6.67
CA TYR A 32 2.13 -17.51 -6.44
C TYR A 32 2.24 -18.52 -7.58
N ARG A 33 3.32 -18.42 -8.38
CA ARG A 33 3.67 -19.41 -9.41
C ARG A 33 4.26 -20.69 -8.80
N ASP A 34 4.64 -20.62 -7.53
CA ASP A 34 5.05 -21.75 -6.72
C ASP A 34 3.80 -22.50 -6.20
N PRO A 35 3.66 -23.82 -6.45
CA PRO A 35 2.49 -24.60 -6.04
C PRO A 35 2.25 -24.65 -4.51
N GLU A 36 3.26 -24.37 -3.69
CA GLU A 36 3.11 -24.30 -2.22
C GLU A 36 2.64 -22.92 -1.73
N ALA A 37 2.71 -21.89 -2.58
CA ALA A 37 2.30 -20.54 -2.24
C ALA A 37 0.78 -20.44 -2.18
N HIS A 38 0.24 -20.38 -0.96
CA HIS A 38 -1.18 -20.25 -0.72
C HIS A 38 -1.69 -18.93 -1.32
N ARG A 39 -2.73 -18.98 -2.16
CA ARG A 39 -3.37 -17.77 -2.67
C ARG A 39 -3.84 -16.91 -1.49
N PRO A 40 -3.60 -15.60 -1.51
CA PRO A 40 -4.03 -14.72 -0.43
C PRO A 40 -5.55 -14.76 -0.36
N SER A 41 -6.06 -15.00 0.85
CA SER A 41 -7.49 -14.99 1.07
C SER A 41 -8.06 -13.59 0.81
N PRO A 42 -9.34 -13.46 0.42
CA PRO A 42 -9.99 -12.16 0.29
C PRO A 42 -9.91 -11.32 1.58
N ALA A 43 -9.83 -11.97 2.74
CA ALA A 43 -9.62 -11.32 4.03
C ALA A 43 -8.21 -10.72 4.16
N ALA A 44 -7.16 -11.45 3.77
CA ALA A 44 -5.79 -10.94 3.74
C ALA A 44 -5.63 -9.75 2.79
N PHE A 45 -6.37 -9.75 1.68
CA PHE A 45 -6.36 -8.63 0.76
C PHE A 45 -7.02 -7.38 1.32
N ARG A 46 -8.17 -7.54 1.99
CA ARG A 46 -8.84 -6.43 2.68
C ARG A 46 -7.98 -5.86 3.80
N SER A 47 -7.33 -6.72 4.60
CA SER A 47 -6.43 -6.24 5.65
C SER A 47 -5.23 -5.49 5.06
N GLN A 48 -4.64 -5.97 3.96
CA GLN A 48 -3.58 -5.25 3.26
C GLN A 48 -4.04 -3.86 2.80
N LYS A 49 -5.23 -3.74 2.19
CA LYS A 49 -5.78 -2.45 1.75
C LYS A 49 -5.98 -1.49 2.92
N ASN A 50 -6.52 -1.98 4.04
CA ASN A 50 -6.72 -1.17 5.25
C ASN A 50 -5.39 -0.71 5.86
N LEU A 51 -4.37 -1.58 5.88
CA LEU A 51 -3.03 -1.23 6.35
C LEU A 51 -2.36 -0.20 5.44
N CYS A 52 -2.45 -0.36 4.11
CA CYS A 52 -1.95 0.63 3.15
C CYS A 52 -2.67 1.98 3.31
N LEU A 53 -3.98 1.97 3.53
CA LEU A 53 -4.74 3.20 3.79
C LEU A 53 -4.24 3.90 5.06
N LEU A 54 -4.14 3.17 6.17
CA LEU A 54 -3.66 3.70 7.45
C LEU A 54 -2.22 4.23 7.35
N ALA A 55 -1.30 3.45 6.77
CA ALA A 55 0.09 3.85 6.57
C ALA A 55 0.21 5.08 5.66
N GLY A 56 -0.63 5.16 4.62
CA GLY A 56 -0.71 6.31 3.73
C GLY A 56 -1.10 7.59 4.49
N LEU A 57 -2.14 7.52 5.33
CA LEU A 57 -2.57 8.66 6.16
C LEU A 57 -1.50 9.11 7.15
N ILE A 58 -0.80 8.16 7.78
CA ILE A 58 0.33 8.47 8.69
C ILE A 58 1.44 9.19 7.92
N CYS A 59 1.79 8.71 6.72
CA CYS A 59 2.80 9.35 5.89
C CYS A 59 2.39 10.76 5.46
N VAL A 60 1.12 11.02 5.16
CA VAL A 60 0.62 12.39 4.91
C VAL A 60 0.84 13.27 6.15
N GLY A 61 0.46 12.78 7.34
CA GLY A 61 0.64 13.52 8.59
C GLY A 61 2.11 13.84 8.88
N LEU A 62 3.01 12.87 8.70
CA LEU A 62 4.45 13.06 8.86
C LEU A 62 5.04 14.01 7.80
N GLY A 63 4.57 13.92 6.56
CA GLY A 63 4.95 14.84 5.49
C GLY A 63 4.56 16.28 5.80
N ILE A 64 3.34 16.49 6.29
CA ILE A 64 2.87 17.81 6.76
C ILE A 64 3.71 18.29 7.93
N TYR A 65 3.90 17.47 8.97
CA TYR A 65 4.72 17.81 10.14
C TYR A 65 6.15 18.24 9.76
N SER A 66 6.76 17.53 8.80
CA SER A 66 8.09 17.81 8.23
C SER A 66 8.18 19.11 7.43
N LEU A 67 7.06 19.75 7.04
CA LEU A 67 7.09 21.05 6.37
C LEU A 67 7.16 22.21 7.38
N PHE A 68 6.73 21.97 8.63
CA PHE A 68 6.62 22.99 9.67
C PHE A 68 7.68 22.87 10.76
N ASN A 69 8.48 21.81 10.75
CA ASN A 69 9.63 21.58 11.64
C ASN A 69 10.87 21.34 10.80
#